data_AF-W4USN9-F1
#
_entry.id   AF-W4USN9-F1
#
_cell.length_a   1.000
_cell.length_b   1.000
_cell.length_c   1.000
_cell.angle_alpha   90.00
_cell.angle_beta   90.00
_cell.angle_gamma   90.00
#
_symmetry.space_group_name_H-M   'P 1'
#
loop_
_entity.id
_entity.type
_entity.pdbx_description
1 polymer ?
#
loop_
_entity_poly.entity_id
_entity_poly.type
_entity_poly.pdbx_seq_one_letter_code
_entity_poly.pdbx_strand_id
1 'polypeptide(L)'
;MDFLVSLTGMDWGTADEKDTPETLRGLGVVYHLESTATGERTAISTATLDREKPELPSVTDLWKIADFYEREVFDFYGIVFIGHPDMRRLYLRNDWVGYPMRKDNDPEKDNPLRMDNEVVEDTTTEIELNSDGTIKDKSVLLFGEEEYVVNIGPQHPATHGVMRFRVSLEGETIRKIDANCGYIHRGIEKMNESLTYPQTLALTDRLDYLGAHQNRHALCMCIENAMGVEVSERVQYIRTIMDELQRIDSHLLYYACLAMDMGALTAFFYGFRDRERILDIFEETTGGRLIQNYNTIGGVQADIHPNFVKRVKEFIPYLRGIIHEYHDIFTGNIITQTRLKGVGIISREDAISFGCTGGTGRASGWSCDVRKRIPYGVYDKVDFKEIFIQKVIHLPAIWSAWTRLWKV
;
A
#
# COMPACT_ATOMS: atom_id res chain seq x y z
N MET A 1 21.16 3.48 6.08
CA MET A 1 19.76 3.64 5.67
C MET A 1 18.88 3.00 6.73
N ASP A 2 17.81 3.66 7.15
CA ASP A 2 16.96 3.25 8.27
C ASP A 2 15.52 2.93 7.83
N PHE A 3 15.16 3.17 6.57
CA PHE A 3 13.83 2.91 6.02
C PHE A 3 13.90 2.01 4.78
N LEU A 4 13.28 0.83 4.86
CA LEU A 4 13.04 -0.05 3.72
C LEU A 4 11.75 0.39 3.01
N VAL A 5 11.91 1.02 1.85
CA VAL A 5 10.81 1.61 1.07
C VAL A 5 9.99 0.50 0.40
N SER A 6 10.67 -0.44 -0.24
CA SER A 6 10.09 -1.58 -0.92
C SER A 6 11.16 -2.64 -1.17
N LEU A 7 10.71 -3.85 -1.41
CA LEU A 7 11.55 -4.97 -1.79
C LEU A 7 10.85 -5.65 -2.97
N THR A 8 11.56 -5.76 -4.10
CA THR A 8 11.00 -6.23 -5.36
C THR A 8 11.74 -7.48 -5.82
N GLY A 9 11.01 -8.59 -5.94
CA GLY A 9 11.53 -9.82 -6.52
C GLY A 9 11.74 -9.66 -8.03
N MET A 10 12.78 -10.29 -8.57
CA MET A 10 13.16 -10.20 -9.97
C MET A 10 13.62 -11.55 -10.50
N ASP A 11 13.23 -11.86 -11.74
CA ASP A 11 13.78 -12.96 -12.52
C ASP A 11 14.60 -12.40 -13.70
N TRP A 12 15.91 -12.32 -13.53
CA TRP A 12 16.83 -11.82 -14.55
C TRP A 12 17.18 -12.86 -15.62
N GLY A 13 16.56 -14.05 -15.58
CA GLY A 13 16.79 -15.13 -16.54
C GLY A 13 18.10 -15.88 -16.31
N THR A 14 18.42 -16.81 -17.22
CA THR A 14 19.65 -17.60 -17.18
C THR A 14 20.84 -16.80 -17.72
N ALA A 15 22.04 -17.13 -17.25
CA ALA A 15 23.26 -16.51 -17.76
C ALA A 15 23.44 -16.78 -19.27
N ASP A 16 23.87 -15.75 -19.99
CA ASP A 16 24.23 -15.76 -21.42
C ASP A 16 25.76 -15.62 -21.53
N GLU A 17 26.37 -16.20 -22.57
CA GLU A 17 27.82 -16.12 -22.85
C GLU A 17 28.29 -14.68 -23.07
N LYS A 18 27.38 -13.75 -23.36
CA LYS A 18 27.65 -12.32 -23.56
C LYS A 18 27.61 -11.49 -22.27
N ASP A 19 27.33 -12.11 -21.12
CA ASP A 19 27.18 -11.39 -19.86
C ASP A 19 28.52 -10.92 -19.31
N THR A 20 28.53 -9.69 -18.77
CA THR A 20 29.65 -9.20 -17.99
C THR A 20 29.62 -9.80 -16.58
N PRO A 21 30.76 -9.88 -15.87
CA PRO A 21 30.79 -10.40 -14.50
C PRO A 21 29.87 -9.66 -13.50
N GLU A 22 29.49 -8.41 -13.82
CA GLU A 22 28.62 -7.57 -13.00
C GLU A 22 27.13 -7.73 -13.35
N THR A 23 26.81 -8.47 -14.42
CA THR A 23 25.43 -8.67 -14.87
C THR A 23 24.71 -9.63 -13.91
N LEU A 24 23.72 -9.12 -13.19
CA LEU A 24 22.87 -9.94 -12.34
C LEU A 24 22.01 -10.90 -13.19
N ARG A 25 22.05 -12.18 -12.81
CA ARG A 25 21.32 -13.29 -13.42
C ARG A 25 20.71 -14.19 -12.36
N GLY A 26 19.76 -15.01 -12.77
CA GLY A 26 19.01 -15.89 -11.87
C GLY A 26 17.83 -15.18 -11.20
N LEU A 27 17.48 -15.66 -10.02
CA LEU A 27 16.41 -15.11 -9.20
C LEU A 27 17.01 -14.19 -8.15
N GLY A 28 16.38 -13.06 -7.90
CA GLY A 28 16.88 -12.18 -6.87
C GLY A 28 15.93 -11.07 -6.50
N VAL A 29 16.49 -10.09 -5.80
CA VAL A 29 15.73 -9.10 -5.05
C VAL A 29 16.41 -7.75 -5.17
N VAL A 30 15.61 -6.70 -5.36
CA VAL A 30 16.04 -5.31 -5.30
C VAL A 30 15.45 -4.67 -4.05
N TYR A 31 16.32 -4.23 -3.15
CA TYR A 31 15.98 -3.51 -1.93
C TYR A 31 16.05 -2.01 -2.19
N HIS A 32 14.93 -1.31 -2.01
CA HIS A 32 14.88 0.14 -2.09
C HIS A 32 14.97 0.72 -0.69
N LEU A 33 16.08 1.41 -0.42
CA LEU A 33 16.38 1.97 0.89
C LEU A 33 16.37 3.50 0.84
N GLU A 34 15.89 4.12 1.90
CA GLU A 34 15.95 5.57 2.10
C GLU A 34 16.51 5.90 3.49
N SER A 35 17.24 7.01 3.61
CA SER A 35 17.53 7.62 4.90
C SER A 35 16.39 8.55 5.29
N THR A 36 15.77 8.34 6.45
CA THR A 36 14.75 9.26 6.96
C THR A 36 15.31 10.62 7.36
N ALA A 37 16.63 10.69 7.65
CA ALA A 37 17.32 11.90 8.07
C ALA A 37 17.78 12.75 6.87
N THR A 38 18.44 12.14 5.88
CA THR A 38 19.02 12.87 4.73
C THR A 38 18.12 12.85 3.50
N GLY A 39 17.20 11.88 3.39
CA GLY A 39 16.41 11.64 2.19
C GLY A 39 17.18 10.95 1.07
N GLU A 40 18.44 10.57 1.29
CA GLU A 40 19.23 9.83 0.32
C GLU A 40 18.62 8.46 0.06
N ARG A 41 18.58 8.06 -1.21
CA ARG A 41 18.02 6.79 -1.67
C ARG A 41 19.11 5.91 -2.24
N THR A 42 19.02 4.62 -1.98
CA THR A 42 19.94 3.62 -2.51
C THR A 42 19.16 2.37 -2.86
N ALA A 43 19.45 1.79 -4.02
CA ALA A 43 18.96 0.48 -4.38
C ALA A 43 20.10 -0.53 -4.22
N ILE A 44 19.84 -1.64 -3.55
CA ILE A 44 20.78 -2.76 -3.43
C ILE A 44 20.14 -3.96 -4.11
N SER A 45 20.86 -4.61 -5.01
CA SER A 45 20.38 -5.79 -5.71
C SER A 45 21.22 -7.00 -5.32
N THR A 46 20.57 -8.12 -5.08
CA THR A 46 21.23 -9.41 -4.84
C THR A 46 20.54 -10.49 -5.63
N ALA A 47 21.26 -11.54 -6.01
CA ALA A 47 20.75 -12.63 -6.83
C ALA A 47 21.39 -13.96 -6.45
N THR A 48 20.68 -15.04 -6.76
CA THR A 48 21.19 -16.41 -6.75
C THR A 48 20.98 -17.05 -8.11
N LEU A 49 22.00 -17.81 -8.55
CA LEU A 49 21.95 -18.58 -9.79
C LEU A 49 21.21 -19.91 -9.61
N ASP A 50 21.03 -20.37 -8.37
CA ASP A 50 20.28 -21.59 -8.08
C ASP A 50 18.77 -21.32 -8.20
N ARG A 51 18.14 -21.86 -9.25
CA ARG A 51 16.69 -21.73 -9.48
C ARG A 51 15.88 -22.86 -8.83
N GLU A 52 16.52 -23.98 -8.50
CA GLU A 52 15.86 -25.12 -7.85
C GLU A 52 15.71 -24.86 -6.35
N LYS A 53 16.76 -24.30 -5.72
CA LYS A 53 16.78 -23.86 -4.32
C LYS A 53 17.32 -22.43 -4.21
N PRO A 54 16.54 -21.43 -4.66
CA PRO A 54 16.96 -20.05 -4.53
C PRO A 54 16.87 -19.60 -3.08
N GLU A 55 18.01 -19.48 -2.42
CA GLU A 55 18.13 -19.05 -1.03
C GLU A 55 18.84 -17.70 -0.94
N LEU A 56 18.31 -16.78 -0.13
CA LEU A 56 18.90 -15.48 0.18
C LEU A 56 18.85 -15.23 1.69
N PRO A 57 19.75 -14.41 2.28
CA PRO A 57 19.62 -14.03 3.69
C PRO A 57 18.44 -13.08 3.91
N SER A 58 17.68 -13.31 4.99
CA SER A 58 16.61 -12.42 5.44
C SER A 58 17.15 -11.12 6.05
N VAL A 59 16.39 -10.05 5.98
CA VAL A 59 16.66 -8.77 6.66
C VAL A 59 15.56 -8.39 7.66
N THR A 60 14.76 -9.36 8.12
CA THR A 60 13.67 -9.17 9.09
C THR A 60 14.15 -8.70 10.47
N ASP A 61 15.39 -8.99 10.84
CA ASP A 61 16.05 -8.49 12.04
C ASP A 61 16.37 -6.99 11.98
N LEU A 62 16.53 -6.44 10.77
CA LEU A 62 16.79 -5.02 10.52
C LEU A 62 15.51 -4.21 10.34
N TRP A 63 14.57 -4.70 9.53
CA TRP A 63 13.31 -4.01 9.22
C TRP A 63 12.11 -4.94 9.37
N LYS A 64 11.19 -4.60 10.27
CA LYS A 64 9.99 -5.41 10.54
C LYS A 64 9.09 -5.61 9.32
N ILE A 65 9.06 -4.65 8.39
CA ILE A 65 8.27 -4.78 7.15
C ILE A 65 8.79 -5.85 6.19
N ALA A 66 10.07 -6.25 6.33
CA ALA A 66 10.62 -7.33 5.51
C ALA A 66 9.86 -8.64 5.72
N ASP A 67 9.19 -8.83 6.87
CA ASP A 67 8.34 -10.00 7.13
C ASP A 67 7.25 -10.19 6.05
N PHE A 68 6.65 -9.09 5.58
CA PHE A 68 5.65 -9.16 4.52
C PHE A 68 6.29 -9.23 3.13
N TYR A 69 7.32 -8.42 2.87
CA TYR A 69 7.90 -8.33 1.54
C TYR A 69 8.69 -9.58 1.14
N GLU A 70 9.42 -10.20 2.05
CA GLU A 70 10.16 -11.43 1.77
C GLU A 70 9.20 -12.60 1.51
N ARG A 71 8.09 -12.68 2.26
CA ARG A 71 7.00 -13.63 1.99
C ARG A 71 6.33 -13.41 0.65
N GLU A 72 6.14 -12.16 0.23
CA GLU A 72 5.63 -11.83 -1.11
C GLU A 72 6.53 -12.37 -2.22
N VAL A 73 7.84 -12.12 -2.09
CA VAL A 73 8.83 -12.60 -3.05
C VAL A 73 8.91 -14.13 -3.05
N PHE A 74 8.81 -14.76 -1.88
CA PHE A 74 8.71 -16.21 -1.80
C PHE A 74 7.46 -16.73 -2.53
N ASP A 75 6.30 -16.11 -2.31
CA ASP A 75 5.06 -16.59 -2.88
C ASP A 75 5.06 -16.51 -4.43
N PHE A 76 5.68 -15.47 -4.98
CA PHE A 76 5.68 -15.17 -6.40
C PHE A 76 6.90 -15.68 -7.18
N TYR A 77 8.07 -15.71 -6.57
CA TYR A 77 9.35 -16.10 -7.17
C TYR A 77 9.98 -17.32 -6.49
N GLY A 78 9.45 -17.81 -5.37
CA GLY A 78 9.95 -19.00 -4.69
C GLY A 78 11.32 -18.87 -4.03
N ILE A 79 11.78 -17.64 -3.83
CA ILE A 79 13.05 -17.35 -3.15
C ILE A 79 12.83 -17.54 -1.65
N VAL A 80 13.61 -18.43 -1.04
CA VAL A 80 13.54 -18.74 0.39
C VAL A 80 14.53 -17.85 1.15
N PHE A 81 14.03 -17.15 2.17
CA PHE A 81 14.87 -16.26 2.97
C PHE A 81 15.36 -16.98 4.24
N ILE A 82 16.67 -17.20 4.33
CA ILE A 82 17.32 -17.84 5.47
C ILE A 82 17.26 -16.88 6.67
N GLY A 83 16.76 -17.37 7.81
CA GLY A 83 16.53 -16.58 9.02
C GLY A 83 15.18 -15.89 9.10
N HIS A 84 14.30 -16.07 8.10
CA HIS A 84 12.95 -15.50 8.13
C HIS A 84 12.01 -16.30 9.06
N PRO A 85 11.22 -15.64 9.94
CA PRO A 85 10.42 -16.31 10.96
C PRO A 85 9.20 -17.09 10.43
N ASP A 86 8.59 -16.67 9.32
CA ASP A 86 7.44 -17.35 8.69
C ASP A 86 7.53 -17.36 7.16
N MET A 87 7.86 -18.51 6.55
CA MET A 87 7.97 -18.67 5.09
C MET A 87 6.74 -19.33 4.45
N ARG A 88 5.54 -19.11 4.99
CA ARG A 88 4.28 -19.52 4.35
C ARG A 88 3.85 -18.55 3.25
N ARG A 89 3.10 -19.06 2.27
CA ARG A 89 2.41 -18.25 1.25
C ARG A 89 1.54 -17.18 1.91
N LEU A 90 1.43 -16.03 1.25
CA LEU A 90 0.77 -14.84 1.81
C LEU A 90 -0.40 -14.37 0.93
N TYR A 91 -0.23 -14.44 -0.39
CA TYR A 91 -1.20 -13.98 -1.39
C TYR A 91 -1.82 -15.13 -2.19
N LEU A 92 -1.04 -16.15 -2.53
CA LEU A 92 -1.52 -17.32 -3.27
C LEU A 92 -2.10 -18.35 -2.30
N ARG A 93 -2.93 -19.24 -2.83
CA ARG A 93 -3.42 -20.39 -2.08
C ARG A 93 -2.25 -21.31 -1.71
N ASN A 94 -2.36 -21.97 -0.56
CA ASN A 94 -1.39 -22.97 -0.07
C ASN A 94 -1.18 -24.10 -1.08
N ASP A 95 -2.22 -24.48 -1.82
CA ASP A 95 -2.18 -25.53 -2.84
C ASP A 95 -1.74 -25.05 -4.23
N TRP A 96 -1.28 -23.80 -4.36
CA TRP A 96 -0.76 -23.25 -5.60
C TRP A 96 0.53 -23.96 -6.01
N VAL A 97 0.58 -24.39 -7.27
CA VAL A 97 1.71 -25.09 -7.88
C VAL A 97 2.58 -24.09 -8.64
N GLY A 98 3.85 -24.01 -8.26
CA GLY A 98 4.84 -23.14 -8.89
C GLY A 98 4.81 -21.69 -8.39
N TYR A 99 5.34 -20.80 -9.23
CA TYR A 99 5.68 -19.41 -8.89
C TYR A 99 5.36 -18.48 -10.08
N PRO A 100 4.24 -17.74 -10.05
CA PRO A 100 3.65 -17.13 -11.24
C PRO A 100 4.49 -15.99 -11.85
N MET A 101 5.41 -15.39 -11.08
CA MET A 101 6.24 -14.30 -11.59
C MET A 101 7.53 -14.77 -12.24
N ARG A 102 7.91 -16.05 -12.11
CA ARG A 102 9.07 -16.59 -12.83
C ARG A 102 8.80 -16.68 -14.33
N LYS A 103 9.85 -16.56 -15.14
CA LYS A 103 9.78 -16.64 -16.61
C LYS A 103 9.62 -18.07 -17.14
N ASP A 104 9.95 -19.06 -16.32
CA ASP A 104 9.89 -20.49 -16.62
C ASP A 104 8.64 -21.18 -16.03
N ASN A 105 7.62 -20.40 -15.63
CA ASN A 105 6.38 -20.92 -15.06
C ASN A 105 5.20 -20.75 -16.04
N ASP A 106 4.30 -21.73 -16.07
CA ASP A 106 3.02 -21.68 -16.80
C ASP A 106 1.85 -21.87 -15.80
N PRO A 107 1.45 -20.78 -15.10
CA PRO A 107 0.52 -20.90 -13.98
C PRO A 107 -0.88 -21.36 -14.39
N GLU A 108 -1.34 -21.07 -15.62
CA GLU A 108 -2.68 -21.43 -16.10
C GLU A 108 -2.84 -22.93 -16.29
N LYS A 109 -1.78 -23.61 -16.73
CA LYS A 109 -1.78 -25.05 -16.97
C LYS A 109 -1.86 -25.85 -15.66
N ASP A 110 -1.13 -25.41 -14.65
CA ASP A 110 -0.92 -26.18 -13.42
C ASP A 110 -1.90 -25.82 -12.29
N ASN A 111 -2.63 -24.70 -12.42
CA ASN A 111 -3.55 -24.20 -11.40
C ASN A 111 -4.97 -23.95 -11.94
N PRO A 112 -5.75 -25.01 -12.25
CA PRO A 112 -7.14 -24.86 -12.65
C PRO A 112 -7.99 -24.27 -11.52
N LEU A 113 -9.16 -23.70 -11.86
CA LEU A 113 -10.12 -23.22 -10.88
C LEU A 113 -10.54 -24.37 -9.95
N ARG A 114 -10.21 -24.21 -8.66
CA ARG A 114 -10.49 -25.18 -7.62
C ARG A 114 -11.84 -24.92 -6.99
N MET A 115 -12.65 -25.97 -6.87
CA MET A 115 -14.01 -25.91 -6.31
C MET A 115 -14.06 -26.37 -4.85
N ASP A 116 -12.94 -26.87 -4.33
CA ASP A 116 -12.75 -27.30 -2.96
C ASP A 116 -12.22 -26.16 -2.07
N ASN A 117 -12.55 -26.27 -0.78
CA ASN A 117 -12.08 -25.36 0.24
C ASN A 117 -10.60 -25.62 0.52
N GLU A 118 -9.83 -24.54 0.58
CA GLU A 118 -8.43 -24.57 0.95
C GLU A 118 -8.25 -25.02 2.41
N VAL A 119 -7.33 -25.95 2.63
CA VAL A 119 -6.88 -26.32 3.98
C VAL A 119 -5.85 -25.28 4.43
N VAL A 120 -6.04 -24.74 5.62
CA VAL A 120 -5.11 -23.75 6.18
C VAL A 120 -4.03 -24.47 6.98
N GLU A 121 -2.77 -24.16 6.68
CA GLU A 121 -1.64 -24.70 7.43
C GLU A 121 -1.35 -23.86 8.68
N ASP A 122 -1.26 -24.55 9.82
CA ASP A 122 -0.95 -23.97 11.15
C ASP A 122 0.52 -24.04 11.52
N THR A 123 1.34 -24.57 10.62
CA THR A 123 2.78 -24.78 10.81
C THR A 123 3.56 -24.04 9.75
N THR A 124 4.64 -23.36 10.16
CA THR A 124 5.63 -22.78 9.26
C THR A 124 7.00 -23.39 9.49
N THR A 125 7.90 -23.26 8.53
CA THR A 125 9.30 -23.72 8.63
C THR A 125 10.21 -22.52 8.63
N GLU A 126 10.92 -22.33 9.74
CA GLU A 126 12.00 -21.35 9.87
C GLU A 126 13.32 -22.06 9.55
N ILE A 127 14.10 -21.47 8.64
CA ILE A 127 15.42 -21.98 8.27
C ILE A 127 16.47 -21.18 9.04
N GLU A 128 16.99 -21.73 10.14
CA GLU A 128 18.03 -21.09 10.94
C GLU A 128 19.43 -21.44 10.38
N LEU A 129 20.24 -20.41 10.13
CA LEU A 129 21.67 -20.58 9.86
C LEU A 129 22.43 -20.63 11.19
N ASN A 130 22.94 -21.80 11.58
CA ASN A 130 23.76 -21.90 12.78
C ASN A 130 25.11 -21.21 12.58
N SER A 131 25.77 -20.80 13.67
CA SER A 131 27.14 -20.22 13.68
C SER A 131 28.18 -21.06 12.92
N ASP A 132 27.90 -22.35 12.77
CA ASP A 132 28.77 -23.36 12.16
C ASP A 132 28.48 -23.56 10.65
N GLY A 133 27.57 -22.77 10.07
CA GLY A 133 27.18 -22.82 8.65
C GLY A 133 26.21 -23.95 8.29
N THR A 134 25.68 -24.68 9.28
CA THR A 134 24.68 -25.72 9.05
C THR A 134 23.27 -25.14 9.06
N ILE A 135 22.48 -25.50 8.05
CA ILE A 135 21.06 -25.16 7.92
C ILE A 135 20.25 -26.15 8.76
N LYS A 136 19.38 -25.64 9.63
CA LYS A 136 18.42 -26.47 10.38
C LYS A 136 17.01 -25.95 10.20
N ASP A 137 16.12 -26.84 9.77
CA ASP A 137 14.69 -26.58 9.67
C ASP A 137 14.07 -26.67 11.07
N LYS A 138 13.38 -25.60 11.46
CA LYS A 138 12.64 -25.51 12.71
C LYS A 138 11.17 -25.29 12.38
N SER A 139 10.34 -26.28 12.71
CA SER A 139 8.89 -26.15 12.58
C SER A 139 8.35 -25.27 13.71
N VAL A 140 7.70 -24.18 13.34
CA VAL A 140 7.05 -23.24 14.26
C VAL A 140 5.53 -23.39 14.13
N LEU A 141 4.87 -23.67 15.24
CA LEU A 141 3.41 -23.76 15.33
C LEU A 141 2.82 -22.36 15.56
N LEU A 142 1.98 -21.87 14.65
CA LEU A 142 1.36 -20.55 14.77
C LEU A 142 0.23 -20.52 15.79
N PHE A 143 -0.66 -21.50 15.71
CA PHE A 143 -1.80 -21.66 16.62
C PHE A 143 -1.73 -23.05 17.28
N GLY A 144 -1.66 -23.07 18.60
CA GLY A 144 -1.74 -24.31 19.38
C GLY A 144 -3.15 -24.93 19.33
N GLU A 145 -3.24 -26.25 19.57
CA GLU A 145 -4.54 -26.95 19.63
C GLU A 145 -5.46 -26.41 20.75
N GLU A 146 -4.89 -25.81 21.80
CA GLU A 146 -5.63 -25.20 22.91
C GLU A 146 -6.00 -23.73 22.67
N GLU A 147 -5.53 -23.10 21.57
CA GLU A 147 -5.84 -21.69 21.28
C GLU A 147 -7.24 -21.55 20.66
N TYR A 148 -8.04 -20.60 21.19
CA TYR A 148 -9.34 -20.28 20.61
C TYR A 148 -9.17 -19.33 19.42
N VAL A 149 -9.26 -19.88 18.21
CA VAL A 149 -9.07 -19.14 16.96
C VAL A 149 -10.40 -18.84 16.29
N VAL A 150 -10.64 -17.56 15.98
CA VAL A 150 -11.81 -17.08 15.24
C VAL A 150 -11.39 -16.58 13.86
N ASN A 151 -12.14 -16.97 12.83
CA ASN A 151 -11.99 -16.42 11.48
C ASN A 151 -12.88 -15.18 11.32
N ILE A 152 -12.27 -14.04 10.96
CA ILE A 152 -12.98 -12.82 10.58
C ILE A 152 -12.74 -12.59 9.09
N GLY A 153 -13.82 -12.60 8.29
CA GLY A 153 -13.74 -12.55 6.82
C GLY A 153 -13.67 -13.95 6.18
N PRO A 154 -13.52 -14.05 4.84
CA PRO A 154 -13.32 -12.94 3.88
C PRO A 154 -14.55 -12.05 3.67
N GLN A 155 -15.75 -12.56 3.98
CA GLN A 155 -17.00 -11.80 3.91
C GLN A 155 -17.35 -11.27 5.30
N HIS A 156 -16.94 -10.04 5.61
CA HIS A 156 -17.33 -9.36 6.83
C HIS A 156 -17.47 -7.84 6.58
N PRO A 157 -18.51 -7.15 7.10
CA PRO A 157 -18.71 -5.72 6.82
C PRO A 157 -17.50 -4.84 7.18
N ALA A 158 -16.81 -5.16 8.27
CA ALA A 158 -15.68 -4.37 8.77
C ALA A 158 -14.35 -4.60 8.02
N THR A 159 -14.28 -5.50 7.04
CA THR A 159 -13.02 -5.74 6.27
C THR A 159 -12.87 -4.83 5.06
N HIS A 160 -13.89 -3.99 4.74
CA HIS A 160 -13.88 -3.00 3.64
C HIS A 160 -13.22 -3.49 2.35
N GLY A 161 -13.64 -4.68 1.92
CA GLY A 161 -12.96 -5.46 0.91
C GLY A 161 -12.92 -6.92 1.31
N VAL A 162 -12.00 -7.67 0.72
CA VAL A 162 -11.88 -9.11 0.92
C VAL A 162 -10.57 -9.39 1.63
N MET A 163 -10.64 -9.58 2.94
CA MET A 163 -9.49 -9.89 3.78
C MET A 163 -9.93 -10.89 4.84
N ARG A 164 -9.06 -11.85 5.15
CA ARG A 164 -9.34 -12.86 6.17
C ARG A 164 -8.31 -12.75 7.27
N PHE A 165 -8.79 -12.55 8.49
CA PHE A 165 -7.98 -12.57 9.70
C PHE A 165 -8.28 -13.83 10.49
N ARG A 166 -7.24 -14.54 10.91
CA ARG A 166 -7.33 -15.58 11.93
C ARG A 166 -6.83 -14.98 13.24
N VAL A 167 -7.74 -14.85 14.19
CA VAL A 167 -7.48 -14.14 15.43
C VAL A 167 -7.51 -15.14 16.58
N SER A 168 -6.38 -15.28 17.28
CA SER A 168 -6.31 -16.04 18.54
C SER A 168 -6.73 -15.14 19.69
N LEU A 169 -7.72 -15.59 20.46
CA LEU A 169 -8.33 -14.84 21.54
C LEU A 169 -8.10 -15.51 22.90
N GLU A 170 -7.80 -14.69 23.89
CA GLU A 170 -7.83 -15.05 25.30
C GLU A 170 -8.92 -14.22 25.99
N GLY A 171 -10.11 -14.79 26.10
CA GLY A 171 -11.31 -14.04 26.48
C GLY A 171 -11.65 -12.97 25.44
N GLU A 172 -11.50 -11.69 25.82
CA GLU A 172 -11.69 -10.53 24.93
C GLU A 172 -10.36 -9.95 24.40
N THR A 173 -9.21 -10.49 24.84
CA THR A 173 -7.88 -9.98 24.45
C THR A 173 -7.37 -10.72 23.23
N ILE A 174 -6.92 -9.97 22.22
CA ILE A 174 -6.27 -10.54 21.03
C ILE A 174 -4.81 -10.88 21.37
N ARG A 175 -4.43 -12.14 21.19
CA ARG A 175 -3.05 -12.62 21.42
C ARG A 175 -2.22 -12.66 20.14
N LYS A 176 -2.81 -13.14 19.04
CA LYS A 176 -2.17 -13.26 17.73
C LYS A 176 -3.16 -12.95 16.61
N ILE A 177 -2.65 -12.40 15.52
CA ILE A 177 -3.40 -12.18 14.28
C ILE A 177 -2.54 -12.75 13.15
N ASP A 178 -3.13 -13.65 12.36
CA ASP A 178 -2.59 -14.09 11.08
C ASP A 178 -3.48 -13.49 9.98
N ALA A 179 -2.89 -12.71 9.08
CA ALA A 179 -3.60 -11.99 8.03
C ALA A 179 -3.36 -12.68 6.69
N ASN A 180 -4.42 -13.28 6.14
CA ASN A 180 -4.38 -13.88 4.81
C ASN A 180 -4.73 -12.79 3.78
N CYS A 181 -3.73 -12.44 2.99
CA CYS A 181 -3.84 -11.50 1.89
C CYS A 181 -4.13 -12.24 0.58
N GLY A 182 -4.46 -11.52 -0.49
CA GLY A 182 -4.47 -12.11 -1.84
C GLY A 182 -5.82 -12.44 -2.49
N TYR A 183 -6.95 -12.34 -1.78
CA TYR A 183 -8.28 -12.50 -2.41
C TYR A 183 -8.57 -11.53 -3.57
N ILE A 184 -7.86 -10.39 -3.63
CA ILE A 184 -7.96 -9.38 -4.69
C ILE A 184 -6.66 -9.31 -5.53
N HIS A 185 -5.72 -10.23 -5.31
CA HIS A 185 -4.51 -10.30 -6.15
C HIS A 185 -4.91 -10.69 -7.57
N ARG A 186 -4.53 -9.85 -8.54
CA ARG A 186 -4.93 -9.96 -9.95
C ARG A 186 -3.74 -10.14 -10.91
N GLY A 187 -2.51 -10.28 -10.40
CA GLY A 187 -1.31 -10.38 -11.23
C GLY A 187 -1.08 -9.17 -12.15
N ILE A 188 -1.45 -7.96 -11.72
CA ILE A 188 -1.34 -6.73 -12.53
C ILE A 188 0.10 -6.48 -12.98
N GLU A 189 1.07 -6.75 -12.10
CA GLU A 189 2.49 -6.62 -12.39
C GLU A 189 2.93 -7.55 -13.53
N LYS A 190 2.49 -8.81 -13.50
CA LYS A 190 2.76 -9.77 -14.58
C LYS A 190 2.14 -9.36 -15.90
N MET A 191 0.88 -8.90 -15.86
CA MET A 191 0.19 -8.42 -17.07
C MET A 191 0.94 -7.24 -17.70
N ASN A 192 1.46 -6.32 -16.88
CA ASN A 192 2.22 -5.16 -17.34
C ASN A 192 3.51 -5.52 -18.11
N GLU A 193 4.11 -6.70 -17.90
CA GLU A 193 5.29 -7.14 -18.67
C GLU A 193 4.98 -7.31 -20.17
N SER A 194 3.74 -7.68 -20.50
CA SER A 194 3.30 -7.91 -21.88
C SER A 194 2.66 -6.69 -22.54
N LEU A 195 2.30 -5.67 -21.75
CA LEU A 195 1.59 -4.49 -22.20
C LEU A 195 2.56 -3.37 -22.57
N THR A 196 2.14 -2.53 -23.51
CA THR A 196 2.87 -1.28 -23.79
C THR A 196 2.66 -0.25 -22.68
N TYR A 197 3.59 0.67 -22.50
CA TYR A 197 3.50 1.72 -21.47
C TYR A 197 2.17 2.51 -21.45
N PRO A 198 1.56 2.88 -22.60
CA PRO A 198 0.24 3.53 -22.56
C PRO A 198 -0.89 2.58 -22.13
N GLN A 199 -0.79 1.29 -22.43
CA GLN A 199 -1.78 0.29 -22.02
C GLN A 199 -1.73 0.01 -20.52
N THR A 200 -0.54 0.05 -19.89
CA THR A 200 -0.38 -0.20 -18.45
C THR A 200 -1.11 0.84 -17.61
N LEU A 201 -1.25 2.09 -18.11
CA LEU A 201 -1.98 3.16 -17.43
C LEU A 201 -3.44 2.82 -17.12
N ALA A 202 -4.08 1.95 -17.94
CA ALA A 202 -5.48 1.54 -17.75
C ALA A 202 -5.67 0.65 -16.50
N LEU A 203 -4.59 0.01 -16.03
CA LEU A 203 -4.60 -0.85 -14.85
C LEU A 203 -4.30 -0.06 -13.56
N THR A 204 -3.55 1.04 -13.67
CA THR A 204 -3.09 1.84 -12.53
C THR A 204 -4.22 2.50 -11.75
N ASP A 205 -5.27 2.97 -12.43
CA ASP A 205 -6.48 3.54 -11.80
C ASP A 205 -7.20 2.53 -10.88
N ARG A 206 -6.92 1.23 -11.04
CA ARG A 206 -7.59 0.13 -10.34
C ARG A 206 -6.78 -0.44 -9.17
N LEU A 207 -5.57 0.07 -8.93
CA LEU A 207 -4.70 -0.37 -7.83
C LEU A 207 -5.28 0.12 -6.50
N ASP A 208 -5.38 1.44 -6.34
CA ASP A 208 -6.25 2.06 -5.34
C ASP A 208 -7.37 2.80 -6.07
N TYR A 209 -8.58 2.25 -5.95
CA TYR A 209 -9.79 2.74 -6.61
C TYR A 209 -10.31 4.07 -6.03
N LEU A 210 -9.71 4.57 -4.94
CA LEU A 210 -9.96 5.89 -4.35
C LEU A 210 -8.85 6.89 -4.67
N GLY A 211 -7.74 6.43 -5.22
CA GLY A 211 -6.55 7.23 -5.54
C GLY A 211 -6.19 7.20 -7.02
N ALA A 212 -7.16 6.94 -7.91
CA ALA A 212 -6.92 6.68 -9.34
C ALA A 212 -6.01 7.72 -10.00
N HIS A 213 -6.31 9.02 -9.84
CA HIS A 213 -5.47 10.10 -10.35
C HIS A 213 -4.03 10.06 -9.85
N GLN A 214 -3.84 9.85 -8.54
CA GLN A 214 -2.54 9.87 -7.89
C GLN A 214 -1.67 8.67 -8.30
N ASN A 215 -2.27 7.48 -8.35
CA ASN A 215 -1.58 6.26 -8.80
C ASN A 215 -1.10 6.41 -10.23
N ARG A 216 -1.97 6.92 -11.10
CA ARG A 216 -1.65 7.13 -12.50
C ARG A 216 -0.64 8.24 -12.69
N HIS A 217 -0.73 9.31 -11.90
CA HIS A 217 0.27 10.39 -11.90
C HIS A 217 1.65 9.86 -11.53
N ALA A 218 1.75 9.02 -10.49
CA ALA A 218 3.03 8.41 -10.08
C ALA A 218 3.65 7.55 -11.18
N LEU A 219 2.85 6.74 -11.88
CA LEU A 219 3.35 5.93 -12.99
C LEU A 219 3.76 6.79 -14.20
N CYS A 220 2.94 7.77 -14.58
CA CYS A 220 3.29 8.71 -15.67
C CYS A 220 4.60 9.43 -15.36
N MET A 221 4.78 9.94 -14.14
CA MET A 221 6.01 10.59 -13.72
C MET A 221 7.21 9.66 -13.77
N CYS A 222 7.06 8.40 -13.35
CA CYS A 222 8.14 7.41 -13.43
C CYS A 222 8.61 7.22 -14.90
N ILE A 223 7.66 7.08 -15.82
CA ILE A 223 7.93 6.91 -17.25
C ILE A 223 8.50 8.19 -17.87
N GLU A 224 7.93 9.36 -17.56
CA GLU A 224 8.40 10.67 -18.02
C GLU A 224 9.85 10.93 -17.59
N ASN A 225 10.19 10.63 -16.33
CA ASN A 225 11.54 10.74 -15.81
C ASN A 225 12.51 9.77 -16.50
N ALA A 226 12.09 8.52 -16.72
CA ALA A 226 12.91 7.55 -17.45
C ALA A 226 13.14 7.95 -18.92
N MET A 227 12.19 8.63 -19.54
CA MET A 227 12.30 9.16 -20.90
C MET A 227 13.02 10.52 -20.98
N GLY A 228 13.23 11.21 -19.85
CA GLY A 228 13.77 12.58 -19.82
C GLY A 228 12.82 13.64 -20.41
N VAL A 229 11.50 13.42 -20.34
CA VAL A 229 10.49 14.34 -20.89
C VAL A 229 9.97 15.26 -19.80
N GLU A 230 10.10 16.58 -20.00
CA GLU A 230 9.51 17.58 -19.13
C GLU A 230 8.10 17.97 -19.59
N VAL A 231 7.16 17.99 -18.64
CA VAL A 231 5.76 18.31 -18.87
C VAL A 231 5.52 19.81 -18.69
N SER A 232 4.67 20.43 -19.51
CA SER A 232 4.34 21.86 -19.42
C SER A 232 3.80 22.28 -18.05
N GLU A 233 4.09 23.52 -17.64
CA GLU A 233 3.67 24.06 -16.34
C GLU A 233 2.15 23.98 -16.14
N ARG A 234 1.35 24.31 -17.17
CA ARG A 234 -0.13 24.20 -17.09
C ARG A 234 -0.57 22.80 -16.69
N VAL A 235 0.05 21.76 -17.27
CA VAL A 235 -0.30 20.38 -16.96
C VAL A 235 0.11 20.02 -15.53
N GLN A 236 1.25 20.50 -15.04
CA GLN A 236 1.67 20.28 -13.65
C GLN A 236 0.65 20.87 -12.65
N TYR A 237 0.11 22.06 -12.93
CA TYR A 237 -0.99 22.65 -12.14
C TYR A 237 -2.25 21.80 -12.20
N ILE A 238 -2.68 21.36 -13.39
CA ILE A 238 -3.88 20.53 -13.55
C ILE A 238 -3.73 19.23 -12.75
N ARG A 239 -2.62 18.51 -12.92
CA ARG A 239 -2.35 17.26 -12.19
C ARG A 239 -2.39 17.47 -10.68
N THR A 240 -1.74 18.53 -10.20
CA THR A 240 -1.73 18.84 -8.76
C THR A 240 -3.13 19.14 -8.23
N ILE A 241 -3.93 19.95 -8.93
CA ILE A 241 -5.30 20.25 -8.49
C ILE A 241 -6.18 18.99 -8.48
N MET A 242 -6.07 18.14 -9.51
CA MET A 242 -6.82 16.89 -9.60
C MET A 242 -6.42 15.89 -8.51
N ASP A 243 -5.12 15.76 -8.23
CA ASP A 243 -4.61 14.93 -7.14
C ASP A 243 -5.12 15.40 -5.78
N GLU A 244 -5.15 16.71 -5.55
CA GLU A 244 -5.64 17.30 -4.31
C GLU A 244 -7.15 17.07 -4.14
N LEU A 245 -7.94 17.19 -5.20
CA LEU A 245 -9.37 16.81 -5.18
C LEU A 245 -9.56 15.32 -4.89
N GLN A 246 -8.76 14.45 -5.51
CA GLN A 246 -8.81 13.00 -5.26
C GLN A 246 -8.40 12.67 -3.82
N ARG A 247 -7.42 13.41 -3.28
CA ARG A 247 -7.01 13.30 -1.87
C ARG A 247 -8.18 13.64 -0.95
N ILE A 248 -8.95 14.68 -1.25
CA ILE A 248 -10.17 15.01 -0.48
C ILE A 248 -11.22 13.91 -0.61
N ASP A 249 -11.49 13.42 -1.82
CA ASP A 249 -12.43 12.32 -2.09
C ASP A 249 -12.12 11.08 -1.22
N SER A 250 -10.87 10.63 -1.25
CA SER A 250 -10.38 9.50 -0.48
C SER A 250 -10.55 9.70 1.03
N HIS A 251 -10.24 10.89 1.56
CA HIS A 251 -10.37 11.18 2.99
C HIS A 251 -11.83 11.33 3.46
N LEU A 252 -12.75 11.76 2.59
CA LEU A 252 -14.18 11.79 2.89
C LEU A 252 -14.74 10.37 3.02
N LEU A 253 -14.37 9.47 2.11
CA LEU A 253 -14.77 8.07 2.21
C LEU A 253 -14.17 7.40 3.45
N TYR A 254 -12.89 7.62 3.69
CA TYR A 254 -12.21 7.10 4.88
C TYR A 254 -12.95 7.47 6.17
N TYR A 255 -13.33 8.74 6.32
CA TYR A 255 -14.13 9.20 7.45
C TYR A 255 -15.50 8.54 7.51
N ALA A 256 -16.20 8.45 6.38
CA ALA A 256 -17.50 7.83 6.31
C ALA A 256 -17.45 6.37 6.79
N CYS A 257 -16.50 5.57 6.27
CA CYS A 257 -16.33 4.18 6.64
C CYS A 257 -15.92 4.01 8.11
N LEU A 258 -14.96 4.82 8.59
CA LEU A 258 -14.56 4.82 10.01
C LEU A 258 -15.76 5.11 10.93
N ALA A 259 -16.63 6.03 10.53
CA ALA A 259 -17.84 6.34 11.27
C ALA A 259 -18.85 5.18 11.27
N MET A 260 -19.07 4.56 10.11
CA MET A 260 -19.94 3.39 9.98
C MET A 260 -19.46 2.23 10.86
N ASP A 261 -18.16 1.91 10.85
CA ASP A 261 -17.60 0.79 11.61
C ASP A 261 -17.73 0.97 13.12
N MET A 262 -17.79 2.22 13.58
CA MET A 262 -18.05 2.55 14.98
C MET A 262 -19.54 2.74 15.30
N GLY A 263 -20.43 2.53 14.32
CA GLY A 263 -21.89 2.55 14.45
C GLY A 263 -22.57 3.87 14.08
N ALA A 264 -21.83 4.89 13.64
CA ALA A 264 -22.36 6.20 13.29
C ALA A 264 -22.79 6.29 11.81
N LEU A 265 -23.96 5.71 11.50
CA LEU A 265 -24.50 5.63 10.13
C LEU A 265 -24.81 7.00 9.49
N THR A 266 -25.23 8.00 10.27
CA THR A 266 -25.54 9.33 9.72
C THR A 266 -24.30 10.01 9.13
N ALA A 267 -23.17 9.92 9.83
CA ALA A 267 -21.90 10.50 9.37
C ALA A 267 -21.41 9.83 8.07
N PHE A 268 -21.70 8.54 7.88
CA PHE A 268 -21.42 7.84 6.62
C PHE A 268 -22.15 8.47 5.44
N PHE A 269 -23.48 8.68 5.54
CA PHE A 269 -24.26 9.26 4.44
C PHE A 269 -23.86 10.72 4.14
N TYR A 270 -23.45 11.48 5.15
CA TYR A 270 -22.97 12.84 4.94
C TYR A 270 -21.65 12.86 4.18
N GLY A 271 -20.70 11.99 4.57
CA GLY A 271 -19.44 11.82 3.85
C GLY A 271 -19.67 11.50 2.37
N PHE A 272 -20.58 10.57 2.07
CA PHE A 272 -20.93 10.23 0.68
C PHE A 272 -21.59 11.38 -0.07
N ARG A 273 -22.56 12.08 0.53
CA ARG A 273 -23.22 13.24 -0.10
C ARG A 273 -22.20 14.28 -0.59
N ASP A 274 -21.22 14.57 0.26
CA ASP A 274 -20.24 15.62 -0.03
C ASP A 274 -19.13 15.11 -0.98
N ARG A 275 -18.85 13.81 -0.93
CA ARG A 275 -18.03 13.08 -1.90
C ARG A 275 -18.62 13.14 -3.32
N GLU A 276 -19.92 12.92 -3.48
CA GLU A 276 -20.59 12.96 -4.79
C GLU A 276 -20.35 14.28 -5.54
N ARG A 277 -20.23 15.41 -4.83
CA ARG A 277 -19.93 16.71 -5.46
C ARG A 277 -18.57 16.74 -6.16
N ILE A 278 -17.58 16.02 -5.63
CA ILE A 278 -16.26 15.88 -6.25
C ILE A 278 -16.36 14.93 -7.45
N LEU A 279 -17.07 13.83 -7.30
CA LEU A 279 -17.26 12.87 -8.40
C LEU A 279 -17.97 13.51 -9.61
N ASP A 280 -18.92 14.42 -9.38
CA ASP A 280 -19.54 15.20 -10.46
C ASP A 280 -18.54 16.14 -11.16
N ILE A 281 -17.58 16.72 -10.42
CA ILE A 281 -16.51 17.56 -11.00
C ILE A 281 -15.58 16.71 -11.88
N PHE A 282 -15.26 15.48 -11.44
CA PHE A 282 -14.47 14.53 -12.21
C PHE A 282 -15.21 14.05 -13.45
N GLU A 283 -16.50 13.74 -13.34
CA GLU A 283 -17.32 13.31 -14.48
C GLU A 283 -17.38 14.40 -15.56
N GLU A 284 -17.60 15.66 -15.19
CA GLU A 284 -17.62 16.76 -16.16
C GLU A 284 -16.29 16.92 -16.91
N THR A 285 -15.16 16.64 -16.24
CA THR A 285 -13.84 16.89 -16.80
C THR A 285 -13.29 15.70 -17.57
N THR A 286 -13.56 14.49 -17.10
CA THR A 286 -12.91 13.25 -17.56
C THR A 286 -13.89 12.26 -18.19
N GLY A 287 -15.19 12.43 -17.96
CA GLY A 287 -16.24 11.48 -18.31
C GLY A 287 -16.33 10.27 -17.37
N GLY A 288 -15.37 10.07 -16.47
CA GLY A 288 -15.36 9.01 -15.47
C GLY A 288 -15.58 9.55 -14.05
N ARG A 289 -16.28 8.78 -13.21
CA ARG A 289 -16.47 9.11 -11.78
C ARG A 289 -15.35 8.55 -10.91
N LEU A 290 -15.07 7.24 -11.05
CA LEU A 290 -14.05 6.52 -10.26
C LEU A 290 -12.79 6.18 -11.06
N ILE A 291 -12.96 5.73 -12.31
CA ILE A 291 -11.87 5.42 -13.23
C ILE A 291 -11.88 6.50 -14.31
N GLN A 292 -10.99 7.48 -14.17
CA GLN A 292 -11.02 8.71 -14.98
C GLN A 292 -10.13 8.64 -16.23
N ASN A 293 -9.10 7.77 -16.26
CA ASN A 293 -8.17 7.63 -17.38
C ASN A 293 -7.52 8.95 -17.88
N TYR A 294 -7.42 9.95 -17.01
CA TYR A 294 -7.16 11.34 -17.45
C TYR A 294 -5.67 11.68 -17.64
N ASN A 295 -4.81 11.27 -16.71
CA ASN A 295 -3.37 11.54 -16.81
C ASN A 295 -2.77 10.70 -17.95
N THR A 296 -1.93 11.26 -18.81
CA THR A 296 -1.28 10.52 -19.89
C THR A 296 0.22 10.73 -19.83
N ILE A 297 1.00 9.82 -20.40
CA ILE A 297 2.45 10.00 -20.49
C ILE A 297 2.72 11.25 -21.33
N GLY A 298 3.43 12.23 -20.75
CA GLY A 298 3.73 13.52 -21.34
C GLY A 298 2.66 14.60 -21.13
N GLY A 299 1.53 14.31 -20.47
CA GLY A 299 0.44 15.27 -20.39
C GLY A 299 -0.82 14.87 -19.64
N VAL A 300 -1.94 15.42 -20.10
CA VAL A 300 -3.31 15.04 -19.72
C VAL A 300 -4.10 14.78 -21.01
N GLN A 301 -5.15 13.96 -20.92
CA GLN A 301 -5.94 13.55 -22.09
C GLN A 301 -6.67 14.73 -22.75
N ALA A 302 -7.23 15.63 -21.94
CA ALA A 302 -7.95 16.82 -22.39
C ALA A 302 -7.74 17.96 -21.38
N ASP A 303 -7.95 19.21 -21.81
CA ASP A 303 -7.93 20.34 -20.88
C ASP A 303 -9.14 20.30 -19.92
N ILE A 304 -9.06 21.05 -18.82
CA ILE A 304 -10.13 21.11 -17.82
C ILE A 304 -11.44 21.64 -18.42
N HIS A 305 -12.58 21.11 -17.96
CA HIS A 305 -13.90 21.58 -18.39
C HIS A 305 -14.07 23.09 -18.08
N PRO A 306 -14.72 23.90 -18.93
CA PRO A 306 -14.89 25.33 -18.68
C PRO A 306 -15.54 25.67 -17.33
N ASN A 307 -16.41 24.79 -16.80
CA ASN A 307 -17.05 24.98 -15.49
C ASN A 307 -16.19 24.49 -14.31
N PHE A 308 -15.09 23.77 -14.55
CA PHE A 308 -14.27 23.14 -13.51
C PHE A 308 -13.84 24.14 -12.44
N VAL A 309 -13.25 25.26 -12.86
CA VAL A 309 -12.75 26.29 -11.94
C VAL A 309 -13.88 26.88 -11.09
N LYS A 310 -15.06 27.08 -11.68
CA LYS A 310 -16.23 27.59 -10.96
C LYS A 310 -16.70 26.59 -9.91
N ARG A 311 -16.91 25.32 -10.29
CA ARG A 311 -17.38 24.27 -9.37
C ARG A 311 -16.41 24.04 -8.22
N VAL A 312 -15.10 24.00 -8.49
CA VAL A 312 -14.07 23.85 -7.44
C VAL A 312 -14.10 25.04 -6.48
N LYS A 313 -14.20 26.27 -6.98
CA LYS A 313 -14.29 27.48 -6.14
C LYS A 313 -15.57 27.56 -5.32
N GLU A 314 -16.68 26.99 -5.80
CA GLU A 314 -17.93 26.86 -5.04
C GLU A 314 -17.86 25.73 -4.00
N PHE A 315 -17.17 24.63 -4.33
CA PHE A 315 -17.01 23.47 -3.46
C PHE A 315 -16.17 23.77 -2.21
N ILE A 316 -15.05 24.49 -2.37
CA ILE A 316 -14.14 24.81 -1.25
C ILE A 316 -14.84 25.50 -0.05
N PRO A 317 -15.58 26.62 -0.21
CA PRO A 317 -16.24 27.28 0.91
C PRO A 317 -17.36 26.41 1.50
N TYR A 318 -18.06 25.64 0.67
CA TYR A 318 -19.05 24.68 1.13
C TYR A 318 -18.42 23.63 2.06
N LEU A 319 -17.35 22.97 1.60
CA LEU A 319 -16.69 21.90 2.35
C LEU A 319 -16.14 22.40 3.69
N ARG A 320 -15.60 23.63 3.74
CA ARG A 320 -15.12 24.24 4.99
C ARG A 320 -16.20 24.29 6.07
N GLY A 321 -17.44 24.66 5.71
CA GLY A 321 -18.56 24.66 6.65
C GLY A 321 -18.91 23.25 7.14
N ILE A 322 -18.97 22.30 6.20
CA ILE A 322 -19.31 20.90 6.47
C ILE A 322 -18.29 20.21 7.38
N ILE A 323 -16.99 20.53 7.27
CA ILE A 323 -15.97 19.93 8.13
C ILE A 323 -16.22 20.24 9.62
N HIS A 324 -16.73 21.43 9.94
CA HIS A 324 -17.12 21.76 11.32
C HIS A 324 -18.30 20.92 11.79
N GLU A 325 -19.29 20.71 10.93
CA GLU A 325 -20.43 19.82 11.23
C GLU A 325 -19.98 18.38 11.48
N TYR A 326 -19.03 17.86 10.68
CA TYR A 326 -18.45 16.53 10.90
C TYR A 326 -17.67 16.45 12.21
N HIS A 327 -17.01 17.55 12.59
CA HIS A 327 -16.38 17.63 13.89
C HIS A 327 -17.41 17.50 15.00
N ASP A 328 -18.47 18.30 14.96
CA ASP A 328 -19.47 18.34 16.03
C ASP A 328 -20.24 17.01 16.17
N ILE A 329 -20.56 16.36 15.05
CA ILE A 329 -21.35 15.11 15.05
C ILE A 329 -20.51 13.92 15.51
N PHE A 330 -19.27 13.79 15.01
CA PHE A 330 -18.52 12.56 15.16
C PHE A 330 -17.25 12.72 15.98
N THR A 331 -16.33 13.61 15.60
CA THR A 331 -15.01 13.62 16.25
C THR A 331 -14.96 14.39 17.58
N GLY A 332 -15.84 15.35 17.77
CA GLY A 332 -16.09 16.03 19.04
C GLY A 332 -16.83 15.14 20.04
N ASN A 333 -17.48 14.06 19.57
CA ASN A 333 -18.29 13.19 20.40
C ASN A 333 -17.43 12.38 21.40
N ILE A 334 -17.89 12.33 22.66
CA ILE A 334 -17.24 11.59 23.75
C ILE A 334 -17.15 10.09 23.42
N ILE A 335 -18.17 9.50 22.81
CA ILE A 335 -18.18 8.07 22.46
C ILE A 335 -17.03 7.76 21.51
N THR A 336 -16.90 8.54 20.44
CA THR A 336 -15.82 8.43 19.46
C THR A 336 -14.44 8.59 20.12
N GLN A 337 -14.30 9.62 20.97
CA GLN A 337 -13.03 9.86 21.66
C GLN A 337 -12.65 8.72 22.61
N THR A 338 -13.61 8.14 23.34
CA THR A 338 -13.37 7.00 24.22
C THR A 338 -12.99 5.74 23.45
N ARG A 339 -13.57 5.54 22.25
CA ARG A 339 -13.27 4.37 21.40
C ARG A 339 -11.93 4.45 20.70
N LEU A 340 -11.46 5.67 20.40
CA LEU A 340 -10.23 5.89 19.67
C LEU A 340 -9.03 6.15 20.60
N LYS A 341 -9.17 6.98 21.63
CA LYS A 341 -8.03 7.32 22.50
C LYS A 341 -7.43 6.05 23.13
N GLY A 342 -6.12 5.90 23.00
CA GLY A 342 -5.35 4.78 23.54
C GLY A 342 -5.26 3.54 22.64
N VAL A 343 -5.90 3.53 21.47
CA VAL A 343 -5.94 2.36 20.58
C VAL A 343 -4.96 2.53 19.41
N GLY A 344 -4.25 1.45 19.05
CA GLY A 344 -3.36 1.41 17.88
C GLY A 344 -2.17 2.37 17.99
N ILE A 345 -1.55 2.46 19.17
CA ILE A 345 -0.37 3.27 19.39
C ILE A 345 0.84 2.58 18.77
N ILE A 346 1.53 3.29 17.88
CA ILE A 346 2.77 2.84 17.26
C ILE A 346 3.88 3.87 17.55
N SER A 347 5.07 3.38 17.93
CA SER A 347 6.22 4.26 18.18
C SER A 347 6.76 4.82 16.86
N ARG A 348 7.58 5.87 16.91
CA ARG A 348 8.23 6.42 15.72
C ARG A 348 9.16 5.38 15.07
N GLU A 349 9.94 4.68 15.87
CA GLU A 349 10.90 3.67 15.43
C GLU A 349 10.18 2.48 14.77
N ASP A 350 9.09 2.01 15.40
CA ASP A 350 8.25 0.96 14.82
C ASP A 350 7.60 1.41 13.52
N ALA A 351 7.08 2.65 13.44
CA ALA A 351 6.47 3.15 12.22
C ALA A 351 7.47 3.19 11.04
N ILE A 352 8.73 3.56 11.30
CA ILE A 352 9.80 3.53 10.30
C ILE A 352 10.14 2.07 9.93
N SER A 353 10.30 1.20 10.92
CA SER A 353 10.66 -0.22 10.69
C SER A 353 9.57 -1.01 9.96
N PHE A 354 8.29 -0.69 10.21
CA PHE A 354 7.12 -1.24 9.51
C PHE A 354 6.81 -0.56 8.17
N GLY A 355 7.63 0.36 7.67
CA GLY A 355 7.35 0.99 6.38
C GLY A 355 6.14 1.95 6.38
N CYS A 356 5.62 2.34 7.54
CA CYS A 356 4.36 3.07 7.68
C CYS A 356 4.50 4.55 7.26
N THR A 357 4.09 4.89 6.04
CA THR A 357 4.11 6.27 5.53
C THR A 357 2.77 7.01 5.68
N GLY A 358 2.67 8.22 5.12
CA GLY A 358 1.42 8.96 5.02
C GLY A 358 0.83 9.38 6.37
N GLY A 359 -0.48 9.14 6.55
CA GLY A 359 -1.18 9.51 7.78
C GLY A 359 -0.63 8.78 9.02
N THR A 360 -0.34 7.49 8.89
CA THR A 360 0.16 6.64 9.98
C THR A 360 1.53 7.11 10.46
N GLY A 361 2.50 7.29 9.55
CA GLY A 361 3.83 7.78 9.90
C GLY A 361 3.81 9.15 10.57
N ARG A 362 3.04 10.10 10.01
CA ARG A 362 2.90 11.46 10.59
C ARG A 362 2.27 11.46 11.98
N ALA A 363 1.40 10.51 12.25
CA ALA A 363 0.78 10.40 13.55
C ALA A 363 1.71 9.82 14.62
N SER A 364 2.66 8.98 14.23
CA SER A 364 3.75 8.52 15.11
C SER A 364 4.83 9.58 15.36
N GLY A 365 4.67 10.78 14.79
CA GLY A 365 5.60 11.90 14.93
C GLY A 365 6.75 11.89 13.93
N TRP A 366 6.64 11.14 12.84
CA TRP A 366 7.60 11.15 11.74
C TRP A 366 7.14 12.12 10.65
N SER A 367 7.97 13.12 10.31
CA SER A 367 7.75 13.99 9.14
C SER A 367 8.12 13.22 7.87
N CYS A 368 7.11 12.71 7.18
CA CYS A 368 7.25 11.77 6.06
C CYS A 368 6.42 12.17 4.83
N ASP A 369 5.98 13.44 4.74
CA ASP A 369 5.24 13.93 3.56
C ASP A 369 6.17 14.11 2.35
N VAL A 370 6.00 13.23 1.36
CA VAL A 370 6.79 13.25 0.10
C VAL A 370 6.65 14.57 -0.65
N ARG A 371 5.49 15.24 -0.57
CA ARG A 371 5.24 16.51 -1.30
C ARG A 371 6.09 17.66 -0.76
N LYS A 372 6.58 17.57 0.48
CA LYS A 372 7.51 18.53 1.08
C LYS A 372 8.97 18.09 0.95
N ARG A 373 9.24 16.81 1.19
CA ARG A 373 10.61 16.27 1.19
C ARG A 373 11.19 16.20 -0.22
N ILE A 374 10.39 15.74 -1.18
CA ILE A 374 10.77 15.61 -2.60
C ILE A 374 9.61 16.16 -3.44
N PRO A 375 9.49 17.51 -3.54
CA PRO A 375 8.39 18.14 -4.25
C PRO A 375 8.30 17.68 -5.70
N TYR A 376 7.07 17.47 -6.16
CA TYR A 376 6.74 17.14 -7.55
C TYR A 376 5.55 17.97 -8.03
N GLY A 377 5.29 17.98 -9.34
CA GLY A 377 4.22 18.82 -9.90
C GLY A 377 4.47 20.30 -9.59
N VAL A 378 3.55 20.93 -8.84
CA VAL A 378 3.71 22.32 -8.36
C VAL A 378 3.66 22.43 -6.83
N TYR A 379 3.94 21.35 -6.09
CA TYR A 379 3.93 21.38 -4.62
C TYR A 379 5.01 22.30 -4.01
N ASP A 380 6.05 22.63 -4.76
CA ASP A 380 7.09 23.60 -4.41
C ASP A 380 6.58 25.06 -4.43
N LYS A 381 5.55 25.35 -5.24
CA LYS A 381 4.95 26.69 -5.40
C LYS A 381 3.75 26.94 -4.48
N VAL A 382 3.24 25.90 -3.81
CA VAL A 382 2.05 25.99 -2.96
C VAL A 382 2.47 25.99 -1.50
N ASP A 383 1.98 26.97 -0.74
CA ASP A 383 2.16 26.98 0.71
C ASP A 383 1.11 26.08 1.39
N PHE A 384 1.58 25.04 2.06
CA PHE A 384 0.75 24.18 2.90
C PHE A 384 1.55 23.70 4.10
N LYS A 385 0.85 23.39 5.20
CA LYS A 385 1.47 22.89 6.42
C LYS A 385 1.39 21.37 6.50
N GLU A 386 2.54 20.72 6.72
CA GLU A 386 2.54 19.30 7.10
C GLU A 386 2.05 19.19 8.54
N ILE A 387 1.11 18.27 8.75
CA ILE A 387 0.59 17.96 10.07
C ILE A 387 1.18 16.64 10.53
N PHE A 388 1.98 16.70 11.59
CA PHE A 388 2.46 15.54 12.32
C PHE A 388 2.38 15.80 13.84
N ILE A 389 2.41 14.72 14.62
CA ILE A 389 2.30 14.80 16.08
C ILE A 389 3.69 15.01 16.71
N GLN A 390 3.92 16.13 17.41
CA GLN A 390 5.23 16.41 18.05
C GLN A 390 5.47 15.68 19.39
N LYS A 391 4.41 15.17 20.03
CA LYS A 391 4.48 14.33 21.23
C LYS A 391 3.47 13.22 21.05
N VAL A 392 3.83 11.94 21.17
CA VAL A 392 2.91 10.79 21.09
C VAL A 392 1.76 11.02 22.07
N ILE A 393 0.69 11.66 21.61
CA ILE A 393 -0.57 11.74 22.34
C ILE A 393 -1.24 10.41 22.06
N HIS A 394 -1.85 9.80 23.08
CA HIS A 394 -2.63 8.56 23.03
C HIS A 394 -3.87 8.68 22.12
N LEU A 395 -3.72 9.17 20.90
CA LEU A 395 -4.73 9.24 19.86
C LEU A 395 -4.24 8.29 18.74
N PRO A 396 -5.14 7.50 18.13
CA PRO A 396 -4.76 6.58 17.08
C PRO A 396 -4.04 7.31 15.96
N ALA A 397 -3.14 6.60 15.28
CA ALA A 397 -2.44 7.13 14.12
C ALA A 397 -3.40 7.71 13.05
N ILE A 398 -4.58 7.10 13.00
CA ILE A 398 -5.76 7.37 12.19
C ILE A 398 -6.43 8.74 12.50
N TRP A 399 -6.42 9.19 13.75
CA TRP A 399 -7.16 10.37 14.21
C TRP A 399 -6.48 11.71 13.85
N SER A 400 -5.14 11.75 13.82
CA SER A 400 -4.41 12.99 13.58
C SER A 400 -4.32 13.38 12.11
N ALA A 401 -4.41 12.42 11.19
CA ALA A 401 -4.52 12.73 9.77
C ALA A 401 -5.82 13.51 9.53
N TRP A 402 -6.95 13.00 10.02
CA TRP A 402 -8.27 13.57 9.73
C TRP A 402 -8.57 14.89 10.46
N THR A 403 -8.32 14.99 11.77
CA THR A 403 -8.67 16.18 12.57
C THR A 403 -7.84 17.43 12.25
N ARG A 404 -6.76 17.30 11.48
CA ARG A 404 -5.84 18.41 11.24
C ARG A 404 -5.48 18.65 9.78
N LEU A 405 -5.82 17.72 8.84
CA LEU A 405 -5.79 17.95 7.38
C LEU A 405 -6.47 19.25 6.94
N TRP A 406 -7.35 19.78 7.77
CA TRP A 406 -8.22 20.90 7.47
C TRP A 406 -7.94 22.16 8.28
N LYS A 407 -6.89 22.16 9.13
CA LYS A 407 -6.38 23.40 9.74
C LYS A 407 -5.46 24.09 8.73
N VAL A 408 -6.07 24.70 7.71
CA VAL A 408 -5.51 25.80 6.91
C VAL A 408 -6.31 27.05 7.21
#